data_AF-A0A7S6S179-F1
#
_entry.id   AF-A0A7S6S179-F1
#
_cell.length_a   1.000
_cell.length_b   1.000
_cell.length_c   1.000
_cell.angle_alpha   90.00
_cell.angle_beta   90.00
_cell.angle_gamma   90.00
#
_symmetry.space_group_name_H-M   'P 1'
#
loop_
_entity.id
_entity.type
_entity.pdbx_description
1 polymer ?
#
loop_
_entity_poly.entity_id
_entity_poly.type
_entity_poly.pdbx_seq_one_letter_code
_entity_poly.pdbx_strand_id
1 'polypeptide(L)'
;MAEFFSFMRMLVGCSSLIFIVMLVLLSLPASKLRAVGLELTKYAMVLGLVVLVFSPLDILPGLPVDDLFYIVGAILTGRSALKDRETRLLFDEIELKELQAKAGKE
;
A
#
# COMPACT_ATOMS: atom_id res chain seq x y z
N MET A 1 18.53 -12.82 20.46
CA MET A 1 18.98 -11.42 20.32
C MET A 1 19.44 -11.07 18.91
N ALA A 2 20.37 -11.80 18.29
CA ALA A 2 20.86 -11.49 16.94
C ALA A 2 19.77 -11.50 15.85
N GLU A 3 18.88 -12.50 15.88
CA GLU A 3 17.76 -12.61 14.93
C GLU A 3 16.74 -11.47 15.06
N PHE A 4 16.45 -11.03 16.29
CA PHE A 4 15.60 -9.88 16.56
C PHE A 4 16.17 -8.58 15.98
N PHE A 5 17.47 -8.32 16.17
CA PHE A 5 18.11 -7.15 15.56
C PHE A 5 18.17 -7.23 14.03
N SER A 6 18.35 -8.43 13.48
CA SER A 6 18.29 -8.65 12.03
C SER A 6 16.90 -8.36 11.47
N PHE A 7 15.85 -8.85 12.14
CA PHE A 7 14.47 -8.57 11.80
C PHE A 7 14.16 -7.08 11.87
N MET A 8 14.55 -6.39 12.94
CA MET A 8 14.35 -4.94 13.09
C MET A 8 15.06 -4.15 12.00
N ARG A 9 16.30 -4.50 11.63
CA ARG A 9 17.02 -3.85 10.52
C ARG A 9 16.31 -4.06 9.18
N MET A 10 15.82 -5.28 8.93
CA MET A 10 15.07 -5.60 7.72
C MET A 10 13.75 -4.83 7.67
N LEU A 11 13.01 -4.79 8.78
CA LEU A 11 11.74 -4.07 8.90
C LEU A 11 11.92 -2.57 8.67
N VAL A 12 12.94 -1.94 9.28
CA VAL A 12 13.26 -0.52 9.08
C VAL A 12 13.72 -0.25 7.64
N GLY A 13 14.52 -1.15 7.05
CA GLY A 13 14.94 -1.05 5.66
C GLY A 13 13.77 -1.13 4.68
N CYS A 14 12.88 -2.11 4.86
CA CYS A 14 11.71 -2.27 4.01
C CYS A 14 10.71 -1.12 4.18
N SER A 15 10.46 -0.65 5.40
CA SER A 15 9.53 0.46 5.65
C SER A 15 10.03 1.79 5.08
N SER A 16 11.33 2.08 5.20
CA SER A 16 11.95 3.26 4.59
C SER A 16 11.88 3.24 3.06
N LEU A 17 12.10 2.07 2.44
CA LEU A 17 11.94 1.90 0.99
C LEU A 17 10.50 2.17 0.54
N ILE A 18 9.51 1.57 1.22
CA ILE A 18 8.08 1.80 0.94
C ILE A 18 7.73 3.29 1.08
N PHE A 19 8.25 3.96 2.11
CA PHE A 19 8.03 5.38 2.33
C PHE A 19 8.62 6.23 1.19
N ILE A 20 9.85 5.95 0.75
CA ILE A 20 10.48 6.63 -0.39
C ILE A 20 9.66 6.43 -1.66
N VAL A 21 9.21 5.20 -1.93
CA VAL A 21 8.36 4.90 -3.10
C VAL A 21 7.05 5.69 -3.04
N MET A 22 6.41 5.79 -1.87
CA MET A 22 5.22 6.64 -1.72
C MET A 22 5.53 8.12 -1.99
N LEU A 23 6.64 8.66 -1.49
CA LEU A 23 7.01 10.05 -1.75
C LEU A 23 7.24 10.32 -3.24
N VAL A 24 7.93 9.40 -3.93
CA VAL A 24 8.14 9.50 -5.38
C VAL A 24 6.81 9.46 -6.11
N LEU A 25 5.92 8.52 -5.78
CA LEU A 25 4.60 8.41 -6.41
C LEU A 25 3.72 9.65 -6.13
N LEU A 26 3.80 10.22 -4.93
CA LEU A 26 3.08 11.45 -4.57
C LEU A 26 3.61 12.68 -5.32
N SER A 27 4.90 12.70 -5.66
CA SER A 27 5.52 13.77 -6.45
C SER A 27 5.10 13.77 -7.92
N LEU A 28 4.60 12.64 -8.43
CA LEU A 28 4.14 12.53 -9.81
C LEU A 28 2.81 13.26 -10.02
N PRO A 29 2.58 13.88 -11.18
CA PRO A 29 1.27 14.43 -11.54
C PRO A 29 0.22 13.31 -11.58
N ALA A 30 -1.05 13.70 -11.43
CA ALA A 30 -2.19 12.77 -11.48
C ALA A 30 -2.15 11.99 -12.81
N SER A 31 -1.79 10.71 -12.72
CA SER A 31 -1.53 9.84 -13.85
C SER A 31 -1.91 8.41 -13.49
N LYS A 32 -2.17 7.59 -14.51
CA LYS A 32 -2.48 6.16 -14.35
C LYS A 32 -1.39 5.42 -13.58
N LEU A 33 -0.12 5.70 -13.87
CA LEU A 33 1.03 5.11 -13.18
C LEU A 33 1.03 5.46 -11.69
N ARG A 34 0.75 6.71 -11.34
CA ARG A 34 0.63 7.14 -9.93
C ARG A 34 -0.52 6.41 -9.23
N ALA A 35 -1.69 6.29 -9.85
CA ALA A 35 -2.84 5.62 -9.26
C ALA A 35 -2.55 4.12 -8.99
N VAL A 36 -2.02 3.41 -10.00
CA VAL A 36 -1.62 2.00 -9.88
C VAL A 36 -0.52 1.82 -8.82
N GLY A 37 0.50 2.68 -8.85
CA GLY A 37 1.62 2.60 -7.91
C GLY A 37 1.19 2.84 -6.48
N LEU A 38 0.34 3.85 -6.23
CA LEU A 38 -0.16 4.14 -4.88
C LEU A 38 -1.08 3.03 -4.36
N GLU A 39 -1.95 2.49 -5.22
CA GLU A 39 -2.80 1.34 -4.88
C GLU A 39 -1.96 0.14 -4.45
N LEU A 40 -0.98 -0.28 -5.26
CA LEU A 40 -0.10 -1.41 -4.96
C LEU A 40 0.73 -1.19 -3.70
N THR A 41 1.29 0.00 -3.53
CA THR A 41 2.11 0.33 -2.36
C THR A 41 1.29 0.31 -1.08
N LYS A 42 0.06 0.83 -1.11
CA LYS A 42 -0.85 0.79 0.05
C LYS A 42 -1.30 -0.64 0.36
N TYR A 43 -1.58 -1.48 -0.65
CA TYR A 43 -1.87 -2.90 -0.39
C TYR A 43 -0.67 -3.66 0.19
N ALA A 44 0.55 -3.38 -0.29
CA ALA A 44 1.77 -3.94 0.31
C ALA A 44 1.92 -3.51 1.78
N MET A 45 1.61 -2.26 2.10
CA MET A 45 1.62 -1.75 3.47
C MET A 45 0.54 -2.42 4.34
N VAL A 46 -0.66 -2.67 3.82
CA VAL A 46 -1.70 -3.45 4.53
C VAL A 46 -1.21 -4.86 4.85
N LEU A 47 -0.62 -5.56 3.88
CA LEU A 47 -0.07 -6.90 4.10
C LEU A 47 1.04 -6.88 5.16
N GLY A 48 1.93 -5.88 5.11
CA GLY A 48 2.96 -5.69 6.12
C GLY A 48 2.38 -5.49 7.52
N LEU A 49 1.36 -4.63 7.66
CA LEU A 49 0.69 -4.37 8.94
C LEU A 49 -0.02 -5.62 9.48
N VAL A 50 -0.67 -6.41 8.61
CA VAL A 50 -1.31 -7.67 9.01
C VAL A 50 -0.27 -8.70 9.48
N VAL A 51 0.88 -8.81 8.79
CA VAL A 51 1.97 -9.71 9.21
C VAL A 51 2.51 -9.29 10.59
N LEU A 52 2.55 -8.00 10.88
CA LEU A 52 2.98 -7.51 12.20
C LEU A 52 2.01 -7.85 13.32
N VAL A 53 0.70 -7.91 13.04
CA VAL A 53 -0.34 -8.35 14.01
C VAL A 53 -0.24 -9.85 14.31
N PHE A 54 0.21 -10.68 13.36
CA PHE A 54 0.39 -12.13 13.58
C PHE A 54 1.83 -12.50 13.92
N SER A 55 2.65 -11.52 14.28
CA SER A 55 4.08 -11.69 14.50
C SER A 55 4.38 -12.43 15.80
N PRO A 56 5.42 -13.29 15.87
CA PRO A 56 5.87 -13.93 17.11
C PRO A 56 6.35 -12.96 18.22
N LEU A 57 6.27 -11.64 18.00
CA LEU A 57 6.49 -10.60 19.03
C LEU A 57 5.40 -10.61 20.13
N ASP A 58 4.23 -11.20 19.88
CA ASP A 58 3.13 -11.36 20.84
C ASP A 58 3.44 -12.29 22.03
N ILE A 59 4.62 -12.89 22.07
CA ILE A 59 5.09 -13.75 23.18
C ILE A 59 5.47 -12.90 24.42
N LEU A 60 5.55 -11.57 24.30
CA LEU A 60 5.78 -10.68 25.45
C LEU A 60 4.47 -10.49 26.25
N PRO A 61 4.48 -10.68 27.59
CA PRO A 61 3.26 -10.69 28.39
C PRO A 61 2.73 -9.27 28.61
N GLY A 62 1.83 -8.84 27.74
CA GLY A 62 1.02 -7.63 27.87
C GLY A 62 0.08 -7.52 26.68
N LEU A 63 -1.23 -7.55 26.93
CA LEU A 63 -2.26 -7.39 25.88
C LEU A 63 -1.92 -6.15 25.02
N PRO A 64 -1.62 -6.32 23.71
CA PRO A 64 -0.85 -5.33 22.97
C PRO A 64 -1.78 -4.26 22.42
N VAL A 65 -1.82 -3.11 23.09
CA VAL A 65 -2.44 -1.88 22.53
C VAL A 65 -1.85 -1.59 21.13
N ASP A 66 -0.61 -2.00 20.90
CA ASP A 66 0.11 -1.90 19.62
C ASP A 66 -0.57 -2.67 18.47
N ASP A 67 -1.15 -3.85 18.71
CA ASP A 67 -1.86 -4.61 17.68
C ASP A 67 -3.12 -3.91 17.20
N LEU A 68 -3.80 -3.22 18.13
CA LEU A 68 -4.96 -2.42 17.78
C LEU A 68 -4.56 -1.29 16.83
N PHE A 69 -3.39 -0.67 17.03
CA PHE A 69 -2.87 0.36 16.12
C PHE A 69 -2.50 -0.20 14.75
N TYR A 70 -1.90 -1.38 14.68
CA TYR A 70 -1.60 -2.04 13.41
C TYR A 70 -2.88 -2.41 12.64
N ILE A 71 -3.91 -2.92 13.33
CA ILE A 71 -5.22 -3.24 12.74
C ILE A 71 -5.91 -1.97 12.23
N VAL A 72 -6.00 -0.92 13.05
CA VAL A 72 -6.60 0.36 12.65
C VAL A 72 -5.82 0.96 11.47
N GLY A 73 -4.50 0.91 11.52
CA GLY A 73 -3.62 1.33 10.41
C GLY A 73 -3.86 0.54 9.13
N ALA A 74 -4.05 -0.78 9.22
CA ALA A 74 -4.35 -1.65 8.08
C ALA A 74 -5.71 -1.30 7.47
N ILE A 75 -6.74 -1.06 8.30
CA ILE A 75 -8.07 -0.65 7.84
C ILE A 75 -8.02 0.71 7.14
N LEU A 76 -7.38 1.71 7.75
CA LEU A 76 -7.28 3.05 7.18
C LEU A 76 -6.50 3.05 5.86
N THR A 77 -5.38 2.33 5.81
CA THR A 77 -4.55 2.20 4.61
C THR A 77 -5.30 1.43 3.51
N GLY A 78 -6.02 0.36 3.86
CA GLY A 78 -6.86 -0.39 2.94
C GLY A 78 -7.99 0.45 2.34
N ARG A 79 -8.70 1.23 3.16
CA ARG A 79 -9.71 2.19 2.66
C ARG A 79 -9.10 3.24 1.75
N SER A 80 -7.89 3.71 2.03
CA SER A 80 -7.16 4.64 1.18
C SER A 80 -6.76 4.02 -0.16
N ALA A 81 -6.37 2.74 -0.17
CA ALA A 81 -6.06 1.98 -1.39
C ALA A 81 -7.29 1.80 -2.28
N LEU A 82 -8.47 1.57 -1.69
CA LEU A 82 -9.73 1.46 -2.44
C LEU A 82 -10.07 2.75 -3.22
N LYS A 83 -9.80 3.92 -2.64
CA LYS A 83 -10.01 5.21 -3.35
C LYS A 83 -9.05 5.39 -4.53
N ASP A 84 -7.80 4.96 -4.38
CA ASP A 84 -6.85 5.00 -5.51
C ASP A 84 -7.25 4.00 -6.61
N ARG A 85 -7.83 2.85 -6.22
CA ARG A 85 -8.39 1.88 -7.16
C ARG A 85 -9.54 2.48 -7.97
N GLU A 86 -10.47 3.18 -7.32
CA GLU A 86 -11.55 3.91 -8.03
C GLU A 86 -10.96 4.89 -9.03
N THR A 87 -9.92 5.64 -8.64
CA THR A 87 -9.23 6.58 -9.53
C THR A 87 -8.57 5.87 -10.72
N ARG A 88 -7.94 4.71 -10.51
CA ARG A 88 -7.38 3.88 -11.57
C ARG A 88 -8.46 3.41 -12.56
N LEU A 89 -9.58 2.92 -12.06
CA LEU A 89 -10.68 2.43 -12.90
C LEU A 89 -11.26 3.53 -13.78
N LEU A 90 -11.34 4.78 -13.29
CA LEU A 90 -11.73 5.93 -14.11
C LEU A 90 -10.77 6.17 -15.28
N PHE A 91 -9.45 6.05 -15.05
CA PHE A 91 -8.48 6.17 -16.15
C PHE A 91 -8.63 5.03 -17.17
N ASP A 92 -8.89 3.80 -16.71
CA ASP A 92 -9.14 2.66 -17.60
C ASP A 92 -10.39 2.88 -18.46
N GLU A 93 -11.47 3.41 -17.89
CA GLU A 93 -12.71 3.71 -18.62
C GLU A 93 -12.51 4.80 -19.69
N ILE A 94 -11.73 5.83 -19.39
CA ILE A 94 -11.42 6.91 -20.35
C ILE A 94 -10.65 6.33 -21.53
N GLU A 95 -9.61 5.53 -21.28
CA GLU A 95 -8.80 4.90 -22.31
C GLU A 95 -9.64 3.96 -23.19
N LEU A 96 -10.55 3.19 -22.59
CA LEU A 96 -11.42 2.26 -23.31
C LEU A 96 -12.41 3.01 -24.23
N LYS A 97 -12.96 4.15 -23.78
CA LYS A 97 -13.80 5.02 -24.62
C LYS A 97 -13.02 5.63 -25.79
N GLU A 98 -11.78 6.05 -25.57
CA GLU A 98 -10.92 6.56 -26.65
C GLU A 98 -10.63 5.49 -27.71
N LEU A 99 -10.36 4.26 -27.28
CA LEU A 99 -10.13 3.13 -28.18
C LEU A 99 -11.40 2.79 -28.99
N GLN A 100 -12.57 2.76 -28.35
CA GLN A 100 -13.84 2.55 -29.03
C GLN A 100 -14.15 3.67 -30.04
N ALA A 101 -13.87 4.92 -29.69
CA ALA A 101 -14.06 6.06 -30.59
C ALA A 101 -13.10 6.06 -31.79
N LYS A 102 -11.91 5.47 -31.64
CA LYS A 102 -10.96 5.25 -32.75
C LYS A 102 -11.38 4.07 -33.63
N ALA A 103 -11.80 2.96 -33.03
CA ALA A 103 -12.23 1.77 -33.76
C ALA A 103 -13.55 1.97 -34.53
N GLY A 104 -14.47 2.81 -34.03
CA GLY A 104 -15.72 3.14 -34.73
C GLY A 104 -15.59 4.17 -35.85
N LYS A 105 -14.37 4.65 -36.15
CA LYS A 105 -14.06 5.57 -37.26
C LYS A 105 -13.39 4.87 -38.45
N GLU A 106 -13.10 3.58 -38.34
CA GLU A 106 -12.69 2.71 -39.45
C GLU A 106 -13.91 1.98 -40.03
#